data_AF-X1VFF8-F1
#
_entry.id   AF-X1VFF8-F1
#
_cell.length_a   1.000
_cell.length_b   1.000
_cell.length_c   1.000
_cell.angle_alpha   90.00
_cell.angle_beta   90.00
_cell.angle_gamma   90.00
#
_symmetry.space_group_name_H-M   'P 1'
#
loop_
_entity.id
_entity.type
_entity.pdbx_description
1 polymer ?
#
loop_
_entity_poly.entity_id
_entity_poly.type
_entity_poly.pdbx_seq_one_letter_code
_entity_poly.pdbx_strand_id
1 'polypeptide(L)' 'MPGITLKRGTIVGAGSVVTKNTEENDIIIGNPAKLLKKIPKDWK' A
#
# COMPACT_ATOMS: atom_id res chain seq x y z
N MET A 1 2.69 13.71 1.24
CA MET A 1 2.30 14.14 -0.12
C MET A 1 0.81 14.40 -0.14
N PRO A 2 0.36 15.61 -0.46
CA PRO A 2 -1.05 15.90 -0.59
C PRO A 2 -1.62 15.22 -1.84
N GLY A 3 -2.88 14.75 -1.77
CA GLY A 3 -3.61 14.20 -2.92
C GLY A 3 -3.41 12.70 -3.22
N ILE A 4 -2.87 11.92 -2.28
CA ILE A 4 -2.74 10.47 -2.44
C ILE A 4 -3.99 9.76 -1.92
N THR A 5 -4.53 8.85 -2.73
CA THR A 5 -5.64 7.97 -2.38
C THR A 5 -5.13 6.57 -2.02
N LEU A 6 -5.43 6.14 -0.79
CA LEU A 6 -5.28 4.74 -0.36
C LEU A 6 -6.59 4.01 -0.60
N LYS A 7 -6.58 2.98 -1.44
CA LYS A 7 -7.77 2.15 -1.68
C LYS A 7 -8.01 1.18 -0.52
N ARG A 8 -9.20 0.58 -0.49
CA ARG A 8 -9.62 -0.32 0.58
C ARG A 8 -8.69 -1.55 0.66
N GLY A 9 -8.34 -1.93 1.88
CA GLY A 9 -7.46 -3.07 2.12
C GLY A 9 -5.99 -2.79 1.81
N THR A 10 -5.56 -1.56 1.52
CA THR A 10 -4.12 -1.27 1.43
C THR A 10 -3.44 -1.46 2.79
N ILE A 11 -2.33 -2.19 2.81
CA ILE A 11 -1.45 -2.37 3.97
C ILE A 11 -0.18 -1.56 3.71
N VAL A 12 0.16 -0.67 4.65
CA VAL A 12 1.36 0.17 4.59
C VAL A 12 2.34 -0.28 5.66
N GLY A 13 3.55 -0.68 5.26
CA GLY A 13 4.60 -1.06 6.21
C GLY A 13 5.07 0.12 7.06
N ALA A 14 5.47 -0.14 8.30
CA ALA A 14 6.04 0.88 9.19
C ALA A 14 7.25 1.59 8.54
N GLY A 15 7.32 2.91 8.71
CA GLY A 15 8.40 3.74 8.12
C GLY A 15 8.27 3.99 6.61
N SER A 16 7.14 3.63 5.99
CA SER A 16 6.95 3.86 4.55
C SER A 16 6.50 5.29 4.25
N VAL A 17 6.99 5.86 3.15
CA VAL A 17 6.54 7.16 2.65
C VAL A 17 5.78 6.93 1.36
N VAL A 18 4.46 7.06 1.43
CA VAL A 18 3.58 6.84 0.28
C VAL A 18 3.71 8.03 -0.67
N THR A 19 4.11 7.76 -1.91
CA THR A 19 4.30 8.76 -2.96
C THR A 19 3.40 8.55 -4.18
N LYS A 20 2.59 7.50 -4.21
CA LYS A 20 1.67 7.19 -5.32
C LYS A 20 0.36 6.62 -4.78
N ASN A 21 -0.70 6.76 -5.57
CA ASN A 21 -1.98 6.12 -5.28
C ASN A 21 -1.83 4.59 -5.26
N THR A 22 -2.63 3.92 -4.44
CA THR A 22 -2.61 2.46 -4.31
C THR A 22 -3.84 1.82 -4.95
N GLU A 23 -3.74 0.52 -5.23
CA GLU A 23 -4.87 -0.32 -5.58
C GLU A 23 -5.48 -1.02 -4.36
N GLU A 24 -6.65 -1.62 -4.55
CA GLU A 24 -7.28 -2.41 -3.49
C GLU A 24 -6.40 -3.60 -3.14
N ASN A 25 -6.27 -3.86 -1.85
CA ASN A 25 -5.49 -4.97 -1.32
C ASN A 25 -3.98 -4.90 -1.64
N ASP A 26 -3.45 -3.70 -1.93
CA ASP A 26 -2.00 -3.52 -2.10
C ASP A 26 -1.25 -3.60 -0.76
N ILE A 27 -0.13 -4.30 -0.73
CA ILE A 27 0.83 -4.28 0.37
C ILE A 27 2.04 -3.48 -0.11
N ILE A 28 2.24 -2.28 0.45
CA ILE A 28 3.32 -1.37 0.07
C ILE A 28 4.30 -1.15 1.21
N ILE A 29 5.60 -1.06 0.90
CA ILE A 29 6.64 -0.78 1.88
C ILE A 29 7.72 0.16 1.35
N GLY A 30 8.41 0.86 2.25
CA GLY A 30 9.64 1.61 1.96
C GLY A 30 9.44 3.11 1.75
N ASN A 31 10.54 3.82 1.57
CA ASN A 31 10.58 5.25 1.26
C ASN A 31 11.47 5.48 0.03
N PRO A 32 10.90 5.79 -1.16
CA PRO A 32 9.47 5.88 -1.46
C PRO A 32 8.79 4.50 -1.45
N ALA A 33 7.51 4.45 -1.07
CA ALA A 33 6.76 3.20 -0.94
C ALA A 33 6.57 2.51 -2.30
N LYS A 34 6.87 1.21 -2.35
CA LYS A 34 6.73 0.35 -3.54
C LYS A 34 5.80 -0.83 -3.23
N LEU A 35 5.12 -1.33 -4.26
CA LEU A 35 4.32 -2.55 -4.17
C LEU A 35 5.23 -3.74 -3.82
N LEU A 36 4.96 -4.37 -2.68
CA LEU A 36 5.59 -5.62 -2.27
C LEU A 36 4.83 -6.82 -2.82
N LYS A 37 3.51 -6.85 -2.60
CA LYS A 37 2.60 -7.91 -3.02
C LYS A 37 1.15 -7.45 -2.86
N LYS A 38 0.18 -8.22 -3.35
CA LYS A 38 -1.25 -8.05 -3.02
C LYS A 38 -1.65 -8.95 -1.85
N ILE A 39 -2.69 -8.59 -1.12
CA ILE A 39 -3.26 -9.46 -0.08
C ILE A 39 -3.74 -10.75 -0.78
N PRO A 40 -3.32 -11.94 -0.30
CA PRO A 40 -3.81 -13.21 -0.83
C PRO A 40 -5.32 -13.35 -0.57
N LYS A 41 -6.04 -13.97 -1.52
CA LYS A 41 -7.50 -14.14 -1.44
C LYS A 41 -7.95 -15.00 -0.25
N ASP A 42 -7.05 -15.82 0.28
CA ASP A 42 -7.29 -16.76 1.39
C ASP A 42 -7.01 -16.13 2.77
N TRP A 43 -7.03 -14.80 2.88
CA TRP A 43 -6.87 -14.09 4.15
C TRP A 43 -8.14 -14.23 4.99
N LYS A 44 -8.14 -15.19 5.91
CA LYS A 44 -9.24 -15.53 6.82
C LYS A 44 -9.31 -14.61 8.04
#